data_AF-A0A3S9JN12-F1
#
_entry.id   AF-A0A3S9JN12-F1
#
_cell.length_a   1.000
_cell.length_b   1.000
_cell.length_c   1.000
_cell.angle_alpha   90.00
_cell.angle_beta   90.00
_cell.angle_gamma   90.00
#
_symmetry.space_group_name_H-M   'P 1'
#
loop_
_entity.id
_entity.type
_entity.pdbx_description
1 polymer ?
#
loop_
_entity_poly.entity_id
_entity_poly.type
_entity_poly.pdbx_seq_one_letter_code
_entity_poly.pdbx_strand_id
1 'polypeptide(L)'
;HPGFIKKTKKLLEMVCHNCSKVLLDRSNPQYRAAVNIRDPKRRFDAIWRLCKPKMICEIEAPEDKDADPNDTTREKREAHGGCGNIQPEVRQVPLALMGTWKTPKEEDQEASTEKKKITPEQALAIFKNIPLSEIADLGLNADYARPDWMIITVLPVPPPPVRPSISMDGTGQGGRGEDDLTYKLGDIIRANGNVRQGQQEGSPAHVQMEFEDLLQYHVATYMDNDIAGMPAALQKSGRPVKAIRARLKGKEGRLRGNLMGKRVDFSARTVITGDPNLSLDEVGVPRSIARTLTYPETVTPYNIDKLHALVQNGPNEHPGAKYVIRADGSRVDLRHHKRA
;
A
#
# COMPACT_ATOMS: atom_id res chain seq x y z
N HIS A 1 -2.26 9.68 -3.67
CA HIS A 1 -1.45 8.44 -3.54
C HIS A 1 -1.56 7.57 -4.79
N PRO A 2 -0.47 7.05 -5.40
CA PRO A 2 -0.51 6.33 -6.69
C PRO A 2 -1.42 5.09 -6.67
N GLY A 3 -1.40 4.31 -5.58
CA GLY A 3 -2.25 3.12 -5.42
C GLY A 3 -3.75 3.42 -5.35
N PHE A 4 -4.15 4.66 -5.05
CA PHE A 4 -5.55 5.05 -4.89
C PHE A 4 -6.08 5.91 -6.03
N ILE A 5 -5.25 6.33 -7.01
CA ILE A 5 -5.68 7.22 -8.11
C ILE A 5 -6.93 6.69 -8.83
N LYS A 6 -7.00 5.39 -9.12
CA LYS A 6 -8.17 4.78 -9.77
C LYS A 6 -9.43 4.87 -8.90
N LYS A 7 -9.30 4.72 -7.58
CA LYS A 7 -10.41 4.79 -6.63
C LYS A 7 -10.87 6.24 -6.43
N THR A 8 -9.92 7.16 -6.29
CA THR A 8 -10.14 8.62 -6.30
C THR A 8 -10.88 9.06 -7.56
N LYS A 9 -10.46 8.58 -8.74
CA LYS A 9 -11.14 8.85 -10.01
C LYS A 9 -12.60 8.41 -9.97
N LYS A 10 -12.87 7.14 -9.60
CA LYS A 10 -14.24 6.62 -9.51
C LYS A 10 -15.08 7.42 -8.51
N LEU A 11 -14.49 7.86 -7.40
CA LEU A 11 -15.21 8.65 -6.40
C LEU A 11 -15.57 10.06 -6.91
N LEU A 12 -14.66 10.72 -7.63
CA LEU A 12 -14.93 12.00 -8.30
C LEU A 12 -15.97 11.88 -9.44
N GLU A 13 -16.20 10.69 -9.98
CA GLU A 13 -17.27 10.40 -10.94
C GLU A 13 -18.63 10.12 -10.25
N MET A 14 -18.66 9.97 -8.91
CA MET A 14 -19.89 9.71 -8.14
C MET A 14 -20.39 10.90 -7.35
N VAL A 15 -19.51 11.86 -7.06
CA VAL A 15 -19.75 12.97 -6.14
C VAL A 15 -19.72 14.28 -6.91
N CYS A 16 -20.62 15.20 -6.56
CA CYS A 16 -20.65 16.55 -7.11
C CYS A 16 -19.40 17.34 -6.72
N HIS A 17 -18.73 17.96 -7.69
CA HIS A 17 -17.50 18.73 -7.46
C HIS A 17 -17.72 20.04 -6.69
N ASN A 18 -18.98 20.49 -6.56
CA ASN A 18 -19.33 21.75 -5.90
C ASN A 18 -19.95 21.50 -4.52
N CYS A 19 -21.05 20.72 -4.43
CA CYS A 19 -21.75 20.49 -3.17
C CYS A 19 -21.28 19.24 -2.42
N SER A 20 -20.39 18.43 -3.01
CA SER A 20 -19.82 17.22 -2.38
C SER A 20 -20.82 16.12 -1.99
N LYS A 21 -22.07 16.21 -2.46
CA LYS A 21 -23.07 15.13 -2.37
C LYS A 21 -22.86 14.10 -3.47
N VAL A 22 -23.13 12.83 -3.19
CA VAL A 22 -23.23 11.76 -4.19
C VAL A 22 -24.36 12.11 -5.16
N LEU A 23 -24.17 11.91 -6.46
CA LEU A 23 -25.09 12.33 -7.52
C LEU A 23 -26.42 11.56 -7.58
N LEU A 24 -26.55 10.50 -6.77
CA LEU A 24 -27.73 9.67 -6.66
C LEU A 24 -27.95 9.31 -5.19
N ASP A 25 -29.21 9.13 -4.83
CA ASP A 25 -29.66 8.79 -3.49
C ASP A 25 -30.59 7.56 -3.49
N ARG A 26 -31.11 7.23 -2.30
CA ARG A 26 -32.05 6.13 -2.09
C ARG A 26 -33.44 6.36 -2.72
N SER A 27 -33.70 7.54 -3.28
CA SER A 27 -34.93 7.83 -4.03
C SER A 27 -34.96 7.05 -5.34
N ASN A 28 -33.79 6.77 -5.94
CA ASN A 28 -33.68 5.88 -7.08
C ASN A 28 -33.77 4.39 -6.65
N PRO A 29 -34.73 3.59 -7.17
CA PRO A 29 -34.86 2.18 -6.81
C PRO A 29 -33.60 1.34 -7.07
N GLN A 30 -32.87 1.63 -8.15
CA GLN A 30 -31.63 0.93 -8.49
C GLN A 30 -30.50 1.26 -7.51
N TYR A 31 -30.41 2.52 -7.08
CA TYR A 31 -29.43 2.93 -6.07
C TYR A 31 -29.75 2.29 -4.72
N ARG A 32 -31.03 2.29 -4.32
CA ARG A 32 -31.50 1.62 -3.09
C ARG A 32 -31.16 0.13 -3.09
N ALA A 33 -31.39 -0.56 -4.21
CA ALA A 33 -31.00 -1.95 -4.38
C ALA A 33 -29.47 -2.14 -4.29
N ALA A 34 -28.69 -1.20 -4.86
CA ALA A 34 -27.23 -1.24 -4.78
C ALA A 34 -26.72 -1.06 -3.33
N VAL A 35 -27.28 -0.14 -2.55
CA VAL A 35 -26.91 0.09 -1.14
C VAL A 35 -27.09 -1.17 -0.29
N ASN A 36 -28.12 -1.97 -0.57
CA ASN A 36 -28.40 -3.22 0.14
C ASN A 36 -27.41 -4.37 -0.18
N ILE A 37 -26.47 -4.18 -1.12
CA ILE A 37 -25.44 -5.17 -1.41
C ILE A 37 -24.50 -5.32 -0.20
N ARG A 38 -24.45 -6.53 0.37
CA ARG A 38 -23.64 -6.84 1.56
C ARG A 38 -22.15 -6.60 1.38
N ASP A 39 -21.57 -6.99 0.23
CA ASP A 39 -20.15 -6.79 -0.07
C ASP A 39 -19.87 -5.30 -0.42
N PRO A 40 -19.09 -4.56 0.40
CA PRO A 40 -18.82 -3.14 0.17
C PRO A 40 -18.11 -2.85 -1.16
N LYS A 41 -17.29 -3.78 -1.68
CA LYS A 41 -16.59 -3.58 -2.94
C LYS A 41 -17.55 -3.63 -4.13
N ARG A 42 -18.43 -4.63 -4.14
CA ARG A 42 -19.48 -4.77 -5.16
C ARG A 42 -20.49 -3.64 -5.08
N ARG A 43 -20.86 -3.22 -3.85
CA ARG A 43 -21.71 -2.05 -3.60
C ARG A 43 -21.14 -0.79 -4.25
N PHE A 44 -19.87 -0.48 -3.94
CA PHE A 44 -19.20 0.69 -4.52
C PHE A 44 -19.18 0.65 -6.05
N ASP A 45 -18.85 -0.49 -6.65
CA ASP A 45 -18.79 -0.61 -8.11
C ASP A 45 -20.17 -0.55 -8.77
N ALA A 46 -21.22 -1.03 -8.10
CA ALA A 46 -22.60 -0.91 -8.57
C ALA A 46 -23.09 0.55 -8.55
N ILE A 47 -22.89 1.24 -7.42
CA ILE A 47 -23.24 2.67 -7.29
C ILE A 47 -22.46 3.51 -8.30
N TRP A 48 -21.16 3.25 -8.45
CA TRP A 48 -20.33 3.94 -9.43
C TRP A 48 -20.87 3.84 -10.86
N ARG A 49 -21.36 2.67 -11.28
CA ARG A 49 -21.95 2.49 -12.61
C ARG A 49 -23.23 3.29 -12.80
N LEU A 50 -24.00 3.50 -11.73
CA LEU A 50 -25.24 4.29 -11.75
C LEU A 50 -24.96 5.79 -11.77
N CYS A 51 -23.97 6.26 -10.99
CA CYS A 51 -23.64 7.69 -10.92
C CYS A 51 -22.79 8.17 -12.11
N LYS A 52 -21.91 7.32 -12.65
CA LYS A 52 -21.01 7.70 -13.77
C LYS A 52 -21.72 8.37 -14.97
N PRO A 53 -22.90 7.95 -15.45
CA PRO A 53 -23.58 8.63 -16.55
C PRO A 53 -24.24 9.97 -16.16
N LYS A 54 -24.41 10.27 -14.86
CA LYS A 54 -25.02 11.51 -14.39
C LYS A 54 -24.02 12.66 -14.49
N MET A 55 -24.27 13.58 -15.42
CA MET A 55 -23.42 14.75 -15.67
C MET A 55 -23.99 16.05 -15.08
N ILE A 56 -25.07 15.98 -14.31
CA ILE A 56 -25.73 17.13 -13.69
C ILE A 56 -26.11 16.73 -12.26
N CYS A 57 -25.88 17.63 -11.31
CA CYS A 57 -26.30 17.46 -9.91
C CYS A 57 -27.76 17.92 -9.76
N GLU A 58 -28.71 16.99 -9.89
CA GLU A 58 -30.15 17.27 -9.90
C GLU A 58 -30.63 17.93 -8.60
N ILE A 59 -31.37 19.05 -8.71
CA ILE A 59 -31.93 19.80 -7.57
C ILE A 59 -33.22 19.13 -7.09
N GLU A 60 -34.09 18.78 -8.04
CA GLU A 60 -35.42 18.21 -7.80
C GLU A 60 -35.42 16.70 -8.08
N ALA A 61 -36.34 15.98 -7.43
CA ALA A 61 -36.62 14.60 -7.80
C ALA A 61 -37.23 14.57 -9.21
N PRO A 62 -36.87 13.61 -10.08
CA PRO A 62 -37.45 13.50 -11.41
C PRO A 62 -38.98 13.36 -11.31
N GLU A 63 -39.69 14.29 -11.94
CA GLU A 63 -41.15 14.24 -12.12
C GLU A 63 -41.51 12.95 -12.89
N ASP A 64 -42.38 12.11 -12.32
CA ASP A 64 -42.98 11.00 -13.06
C ASP A 64 -43.97 11.61 -14.08
N LYS A 65 -43.55 11.71 -15.34
CA LYS A 65 -44.41 12.19 -16.44
C LYS A 65 -45.63 11.29 -16.72
N ASP A 66 -45.67 10.10 -16.13
CA ASP A 66 -46.74 9.10 -16.24
C ASP A 66 -47.58 8.95 -14.95
N ALA A 67 -47.54 9.94 -14.04
CA ALA A 67 -48.30 9.88 -12.79
C ALA A 67 -49.73 10.40 -12.95
N ASP A 68 -50.71 9.54 -12.65
CA ASP A 68 -52.10 9.95 -12.41
C ASP A 68 -52.15 10.84 -11.15
N PRO A 69 -52.65 12.09 -11.24
CA PRO A 69 -52.69 13.03 -10.11
C PRO A 69 -53.53 12.57 -8.91
N ASN A 70 -54.28 11.47 -9.02
CA ASN A 70 -55.20 10.98 -7.97
C ASN A 70 -54.70 9.78 -7.15
N ASP A 71 -53.48 9.29 -7.38
CA ASP A 71 -52.92 8.16 -6.62
C ASP A 71 -52.33 8.62 -5.26
N THR A 72 -53.10 8.41 -4.19
CA THR A 72 -52.75 8.78 -2.81
C THR A 72 -51.80 7.78 -2.12
N THR A 73 -51.40 6.69 -2.79
CA THR A 73 -50.56 5.63 -2.20
C THR A 73 -49.07 5.76 -2.52
N ARG A 74 -48.68 6.72 -3.36
CA ARG A 74 -47.27 6.92 -3.78
C ARG A 74 -46.47 7.70 -2.75
N GLU A 75 -45.38 7.10 -2.28
CA GLU A 75 -44.33 7.79 -1.52
C GLU A 75 -43.79 8.97 -2.36
N LYS A 76 -43.93 10.20 -1.85
CA LYS A 76 -43.33 11.40 -2.47
C LYS A 76 -41.82 11.18 -2.56
N ARG A 77 -41.26 11.19 -3.78
CA ARG A 77 -39.80 11.16 -3.97
C ARG A 77 -39.23 12.45 -3.38
N GLU A 78 -38.44 12.32 -2.31
CA GLU A 78 -37.77 13.46 -1.70
C GLU A 78 -36.74 14.03 -2.69
N ALA A 79 -36.65 15.36 -2.75
CA ALA A 79 -35.68 16.03 -3.60
C ALA A 79 -34.26 15.72 -3.11
N HIS A 80 -33.41 15.27 -4.04
CA HIS A 80 -32.00 14.95 -3.82
C HIS A 80 -31.20 16.15 -3.25
N GLY A 81 -31.69 17.37 -3.47
CA GLY A 81 -31.12 18.60 -2.92
C GLY A 81 -29.73 18.89 -3.49
N GLY A 82 -29.51 18.55 -4.75
CA GLY A 82 -28.31 18.90 -5.51
C GLY A 82 -28.22 20.40 -5.81
N CYS A 83 -27.14 20.82 -6.45
CA CYS A 83 -26.84 22.24 -6.70
C CYS A 83 -26.98 22.67 -8.17
N GLY A 84 -27.47 21.80 -9.06
CA GLY A 84 -27.68 22.10 -10.49
C GLY A 84 -26.42 22.12 -11.36
N ASN A 85 -25.22 22.06 -10.76
CA ASN A 85 -23.97 22.22 -11.51
C ASN A 85 -23.64 21.00 -12.37
N ILE A 86 -23.07 21.27 -13.54
CA ILE A 86 -22.55 20.27 -14.47
C ILE A 86 -21.31 19.55 -13.89
N GLN A 87 -21.23 18.25 -14.12
CA GLN A 87 -20.16 17.40 -13.65
C GLN A 87 -19.19 17.06 -14.79
N PRO A 88 -17.89 16.95 -14.48
CA PRO A 88 -16.90 16.64 -15.51
C PRO A 88 -16.87 15.18 -15.89
N GLU A 89 -16.55 14.91 -17.15
CA GLU A 89 -16.01 13.61 -17.56
C GLU A 89 -14.55 13.51 -17.07
N VAL A 90 -14.30 12.68 -16.05
CA VAL A 90 -12.97 12.52 -15.46
C VAL A 90 -12.15 11.51 -16.25
N ARG A 91 -10.95 11.90 -16.70
CA ARG A 91 -9.97 11.04 -17.36
C ARG A 91 -8.67 11.01 -16.57
N GLN A 92 -8.06 9.83 -16.48
CA GLN A 92 -6.75 9.67 -15.85
C GLN A 92 -5.66 9.86 -16.90
N VAL A 93 -4.70 10.74 -16.60
CA VAL A 93 -3.45 10.91 -17.35
C VAL A 93 -2.33 10.57 -16.36
N PRO A 94 -1.54 9.50 -16.56
CA PRO A 94 -0.77 8.78 -15.54
C PRO A 94 -0.97 9.11 -14.05
N LEU A 95 -0.38 10.21 -13.56
CA LEU A 95 -0.45 10.67 -12.16
C LEU A 95 -1.43 11.82 -11.87
N ALA A 96 -2.11 12.34 -12.89
CA ALA A 96 -3.06 13.44 -12.84
C ALA A 96 -4.47 13.01 -13.28
N LEU A 97 -5.47 13.79 -12.89
CA LEU A 97 -6.86 13.64 -13.30
C LEU A 97 -7.29 14.90 -14.06
N MET A 98 -7.84 14.72 -15.25
CA MET A 98 -8.36 15.80 -16.10
C MET A 98 -9.88 15.71 -16.14
N GLY A 99 -10.58 16.79 -15.80
CA GLY A 99 -12.01 16.92 -15.98
C GLY A 99 -12.33 17.61 -17.31
N THR A 100 -13.36 17.13 -18.01
CA THR A 100 -13.94 17.82 -19.18
C THR A 100 -15.38 18.18 -18.89
N TRP A 101 -15.68 19.46 -18.82
CA TRP A 101 -17.04 19.99 -18.66
C TRP A 101 -17.61 20.28 -20.05
N LYS A 102 -18.82 19.76 -20.32
CA LYS A 102 -19.54 19.98 -21.58
C LYS A 102 -20.78 20.78 -21.24
N THR A 103 -20.87 22.01 -21.73
CA THR A 103 -22.11 22.79 -21.67
C THR A 103 -23.00 22.37 -22.85
N PRO A 104 -24.30 22.08 -22.61
CA PRO A 104 -25.24 21.81 -23.69
C PRO A 104 -25.39 23.05 -24.59
N LYS A 105 -25.64 22.84 -25.88
CA LYS A 105 -25.96 23.93 -26.82
C LYS A 105 -27.29 24.57 -26.42
N GLU A 106 -27.27 25.86 -26.09
CA GLU A 106 -28.44 26.71 -26.20
C GLU A 106 -28.51 27.28 -27.63
N GLU A 107 -29.72 27.64 -28.10
CA GLU A 107 -30.07 27.82 -29.51
C GLU A 107 -29.20 28.82 -30.31
N ASP A 108 -28.38 29.65 -29.64
CA ASP A 108 -27.47 30.64 -30.26
C ASP A 108 -25.99 30.56 -29.81
N GLN A 109 -25.56 29.53 -29.07
CA GLN A 109 -24.15 29.38 -28.63
C GLN A 109 -23.55 28.00 -28.99
N GLU A 110 -22.32 28.01 -29.52
CA GLU A 110 -21.56 26.79 -29.77
C GLU A 110 -21.29 26.03 -28.46
N ALA A 111 -21.35 24.69 -28.52
CA ALA A 111 -21.01 23.83 -27.39
C ALA A 111 -19.56 24.08 -26.99
N SER A 112 -19.34 24.65 -25.80
CA SER A 112 -18.01 24.85 -25.26
C SER A 112 -17.60 23.65 -24.42
N THR A 113 -16.37 23.18 -24.65
CA THR A 113 -15.77 22.12 -23.84
C THR A 113 -14.60 22.69 -23.07
N GLU A 114 -14.75 22.79 -21.75
CA GLU A 114 -13.67 23.22 -20.86
C GLU A 114 -12.93 22.00 -20.34
N LYS A 115 -11.59 21.99 -20.51
CA LYS A 115 -10.72 20.94 -19.98
C LYS A 115 -9.84 21.53 -18.88
N LYS A 116 -9.95 20.98 -17.66
CA LYS A 116 -9.19 21.46 -16.50
C LYS A 116 -8.60 20.29 -15.72
N LYS A 117 -7.37 20.46 -15.22
CA LYS A 117 -6.74 19.52 -14.29
C LYS A 117 -7.44 19.62 -12.93
N ILE A 118 -7.87 18.49 -12.40
CA ILE A 118 -8.42 18.41 -11.04
C ILE A 118 -7.25 18.31 -10.08
N THR A 119 -7.04 19.34 -9.27
CA THR A 119 -5.91 19.36 -8.33
C THR A 119 -6.16 18.42 -7.14
N PRO A 120 -5.10 17.88 -6.51
CA PRO A 120 -5.26 17.09 -5.29
C PRO A 120 -5.96 17.86 -4.17
N GLU A 121 -5.76 19.18 -4.09
CA GLU A 121 -6.42 20.05 -3.13
C GLU A 121 -7.95 20.11 -3.36
N GLN A 122 -8.38 20.28 -4.62
CA GLN A 122 -9.80 20.26 -4.98
C GLN A 122 -10.45 18.93 -4.62
N ALA A 123 -9.80 17.82 -4.98
CA ALA A 123 -10.29 16.48 -4.63
C ALA A 123 -10.37 16.28 -3.10
N LEU A 124 -9.43 16.83 -2.35
CA LEU A 124 -9.41 16.77 -0.89
C LEU A 124 -10.58 17.56 -0.28
N ALA A 125 -10.83 18.76 -0.78
CA ALA A 125 -11.95 19.59 -0.35
C ALA A 125 -13.29 18.90 -0.59
N ILE A 126 -13.48 18.34 -1.78
CA ILE A 126 -14.69 17.57 -2.13
C ILE A 126 -14.84 16.39 -1.15
N PHE A 127 -13.80 15.59 -0.96
CA PHE A 127 -13.88 14.39 -0.14
C PHE A 127 -14.10 14.65 1.35
N LYS A 128 -13.62 15.79 1.87
CA LYS A 128 -13.86 16.19 3.27
C LYS A 128 -15.32 16.57 3.53
N ASN A 129 -16.00 17.10 2.53
CA ASN A 129 -17.36 17.59 2.63
C ASN A 129 -18.43 16.53 2.33
N ILE A 130 -18.05 15.31 1.98
CA ILE A 130 -18.99 14.20 1.79
C ILE A 130 -19.62 13.85 3.16
N PRO A 131 -20.96 13.81 3.28
CA PRO A 131 -21.62 13.47 4.54
C PRO A 131 -21.40 11.99 4.91
N LEU A 132 -21.34 11.72 6.21
CA LEU A 132 -21.01 10.38 6.74
C LEU A 132 -22.02 9.29 6.34
N SER A 133 -23.29 9.66 6.19
CA SER A 133 -24.36 8.76 5.70
C SER A 133 -24.07 8.28 4.28
N GLU A 134 -23.63 9.18 3.39
CA GLU A 134 -23.30 8.83 2.01
C GLU A 134 -22.02 8.01 1.92
N ILE A 135 -21.03 8.26 2.79
CA ILE A 135 -19.82 7.42 2.88
C ILE A 135 -20.19 5.95 3.17
N ALA A 136 -21.15 5.73 4.07
CA ALA A 136 -21.65 4.39 4.39
C ALA A 136 -22.40 3.75 3.21
N ASP A 137 -23.23 4.53 2.50
CA ASP A 137 -23.97 4.08 1.32
C ASP A 137 -23.02 3.66 0.18
N LEU A 138 -21.95 4.41 -0.05
CA LEU A 138 -20.89 4.08 -1.01
C LEU A 138 -20.11 2.80 -0.65
N GLY A 139 -20.29 2.25 0.55
CA GLY A 139 -19.54 1.09 1.03
C GLY A 139 -18.12 1.44 1.48
N LEU A 140 -17.89 2.69 1.88
CA LEU A 140 -16.67 3.15 2.55
C LEU A 140 -16.90 3.21 4.06
N ASN A 141 -15.83 3.38 4.83
CA ASN A 141 -15.89 3.38 6.29
C ASN A 141 -15.36 4.71 6.84
N ALA A 142 -16.15 5.39 7.66
CA ALA A 142 -15.82 6.70 8.22
C ALA A 142 -14.69 6.66 9.28
N ASP A 143 -14.46 5.52 9.92
CA ASP A 143 -13.47 5.39 11.00
C ASP A 143 -12.13 4.88 10.50
N TYR A 144 -12.14 3.98 9.50
CA TYR A 144 -10.93 3.29 9.03
C TYR A 144 -10.52 3.61 7.60
N ALA A 145 -11.43 4.11 6.76
CA ALA A 145 -11.20 4.26 5.33
C ALA A 145 -11.93 5.47 4.75
N ARG A 146 -11.71 6.64 5.36
CA ARG A 146 -12.32 7.87 4.85
C ARG A 146 -11.80 8.23 3.46
N PRO A 147 -12.66 8.75 2.58
CA PRO A 147 -12.28 9.22 1.24
C PRO A 147 -11.07 10.16 1.18
N ASP A 148 -11.03 11.14 2.08
CA ASP A 148 -10.00 12.20 2.10
C ASP A 148 -8.60 11.64 2.36
N TRP A 149 -8.49 10.51 3.05
CA TRP A 149 -7.19 9.87 3.36
C TRP A 149 -6.52 9.22 2.15
N MET A 150 -7.22 9.09 1.02
CA MET A 150 -6.59 8.66 -0.24
C MET A 150 -5.60 9.70 -0.79
N ILE A 151 -5.73 10.96 -0.35
CA ILE A 151 -4.86 12.08 -0.71
C ILE A 151 -3.87 12.27 0.44
N ILE A 152 -2.58 12.22 0.12
CA ILE A 152 -1.51 12.28 1.14
C ILE A 152 -1.24 13.74 1.44
N THR A 153 -1.55 14.16 2.66
CA THR A 153 -1.13 15.46 3.22
C THR A 153 0.09 15.32 4.11
N VAL A 154 0.17 14.21 4.85
CA VAL A 154 1.29 13.85 5.73
C VAL A 154 1.86 12.52 5.28
N LEU A 155 3.11 12.52 4.81
CA LEU A 155 3.80 11.31 4.39
C LEU A 155 4.60 10.71 5.57
N PRO A 156 4.27 9.50 6.05
CA PRO A 156 5.01 8.88 7.14
C PRO A 156 6.41 8.43 6.67
N VAL A 157 7.43 8.74 7.47
CA VAL A 157 8.81 8.33 7.21
C VAL A 157 9.11 7.04 7.99
N PRO A 158 9.47 5.93 7.31
CA PRO A 158 9.75 4.68 7.99
C PRO A 158 11.06 4.76 8.80
N PRO A 159 11.17 4.03 9.92
CA PRO A 159 12.36 4.05 10.77
C PRO A 159 13.56 3.29 10.13
N PRO A 160 14.79 3.49 10.62
CA PRO A 160 16.00 2.87 10.08
C PRO A 160 15.95 1.34 9.87
N PRO A 161 15.30 0.52 10.71
CA PRO A 161 15.20 -0.93 10.46
C PRO A 161 14.50 -1.31 9.14
N VAL A 162 13.63 -0.44 8.62
CA VAL A 162 12.94 -0.64 7.32
C VAL A 162 13.82 -0.14 6.16
N ARG A 163 14.73 0.79 6.42
CA ARG A 163 15.65 1.44 5.46
C ARG A 163 17.11 1.38 5.97
N PRO A 164 17.70 0.18 6.05
CA PRO A 164 19.00 -0.02 6.69
C PRO A 164 20.14 0.67 5.91
N SER A 165 21.02 1.34 6.64
CA SER A 165 22.28 1.88 6.09
C SER A 165 23.39 0.83 6.17
N ILE A 166 24.20 0.72 5.13
CA ILE A 166 25.36 -0.17 5.08
C ILE A 166 26.63 0.68 5.19
N SER A 167 27.43 0.47 6.23
CA SER A 167 28.77 1.05 6.35
C SER A 167 29.81 0.10 5.78
N MET A 168 30.65 0.55 4.84
CA MET A 168 31.70 -0.29 4.25
C MET A 168 32.74 -0.77 5.29
N ASP A 169 33.13 0.12 6.20
CA ASP A 169 34.26 -0.14 7.11
C ASP A 169 33.86 -0.46 8.55
N GLY A 170 32.56 -0.48 8.88
CA GLY A 170 32.04 -0.73 10.23
C GLY A 170 32.38 0.32 11.30
N THR A 171 33.35 1.20 11.04
CA THR A 171 33.87 2.24 11.95
C THR A 171 33.01 3.50 11.99
N GLY A 172 31.89 3.54 11.26
CA GLY A 172 30.97 4.68 11.22
C GLY A 172 31.50 5.96 10.55
N GLN A 173 32.82 6.06 10.31
CA GLN A 173 33.54 7.18 9.69
C GLN A 173 33.85 6.96 8.19
N GLY A 174 33.69 5.74 7.68
CA GLY A 174 33.84 5.43 6.26
C GLY A 174 32.61 5.78 5.41
N GLY A 175 32.73 5.59 4.09
CA GLY A 175 31.64 5.79 3.14
C GLY A 175 30.41 4.95 3.49
N ARG A 176 29.23 5.58 3.54
CA ARG A 176 27.95 4.92 3.84
C ARG A 176 27.13 4.72 2.57
N GLY A 177 26.72 3.48 2.33
CA GLY A 177 25.69 3.12 1.37
C GLY A 177 24.32 3.20 2.03
N GLU A 178 23.57 4.26 1.76
CA GLU A 178 22.22 4.40 2.28
C GLU A 178 21.22 3.55 1.46
N ASP A 179 20.10 3.19 2.08
CA ASP A 179 19.03 2.47 1.39
C ASP A 179 18.37 3.32 0.29
N ASP A 180 17.90 2.67 -0.78
CA ASP A 180 17.16 3.27 -1.89
C ASP A 180 15.99 4.18 -1.43
N LEU A 181 15.27 3.80 -0.35
CA LEU A 181 14.19 4.58 0.21
C LEU A 181 14.70 5.87 0.85
N THR A 182 15.87 5.84 1.51
CA THR A 182 16.49 7.03 2.11
C THR A 182 16.86 8.05 1.04
N TYR A 183 17.45 7.61 -0.07
CA TYR A 183 17.76 8.51 -1.20
C TYR A 183 16.49 9.16 -1.75
N LYS A 184 15.44 8.38 -1.97
CA LYS A 184 14.19 8.90 -2.53
C LYS A 184 13.45 9.84 -1.57
N LEU A 185 13.50 9.58 -0.26
CA LEU A 185 12.98 10.50 0.75
C LEU A 185 13.73 11.85 0.73
N GLY A 186 15.04 11.83 0.51
CA GLY A 186 15.84 13.05 0.32
C GLY A 186 15.37 13.86 -0.90
N ASP A 187 15.06 13.20 -2.02
CA ASP A 187 14.50 13.86 -3.20
C ASP A 187 13.11 14.45 -2.92
N ILE A 188 12.25 13.72 -2.20
CA ILE A 188 10.90 14.20 -1.82
C ILE A 188 11.00 15.47 -0.99
N ILE A 189 11.90 15.51 0.00
CA ILE A 189 12.08 16.68 0.86
C ILE A 189 12.58 17.88 0.05
N ARG A 190 13.53 17.67 -0.87
CA ARG A 190 14.02 18.72 -1.78
C ARG A 190 12.91 19.26 -2.69
N ALA A 191 12.15 18.37 -3.34
CA ALA A 191 11.04 18.76 -4.20
C ALA A 191 9.96 19.53 -3.41
N ASN A 192 9.64 19.10 -2.19
CA ASN A 192 8.70 19.79 -1.32
C ASN A 192 9.20 21.18 -0.88
N GLY A 193 10.51 21.30 -0.63
CA GLY A 193 11.15 22.60 -0.37
C GLY A 193 11.00 23.56 -1.54
N ASN A 194 11.22 23.08 -2.77
CA ASN A 194 11.06 23.90 -3.98
C ASN A 194 9.61 24.36 -4.20
N VAL A 195 8.62 23.48 -3.97
CA VAL A 195 7.19 23.87 -4.02
C VAL A 195 6.91 24.97 -3.02
N ARG A 196 7.34 24.80 -1.77
CA ARG A 196 7.13 25.79 -0.70
C ARG A 196 7.79 27.13 -1.03
N GLN A 197 9.02 27.11 -1.53
CA GLN A 197 9.75 28.31 -1.93
C GLN A 197 9.05 29.01 -3.11
N GLY A 198 8.67 28.26 -4.15
CA GLY A 198 7.97 28.80 -5.31
C GLY A 198 6.63 29.45 -4.96
N GLN A 199 5.90 28.90 -3.99
CA GLN A 199 4.67 29.50 -3.47
C GLN A 199 4.94 30.79 -2.67
N GLN A 200 6.00 30.83 -1.85
CA GLN A 200 6.37 32.01 -1.05
C GLN A 200 6.87 33.17 -1.91
N GLU A 201 7.62 32.88 -2.96
CA GLU A 201 8.17 33.88 -3.89
C GLU A 201 7.14 34.37 -4.92
N GLY A 202 5.93 33.79 -4.94
CA GLY A 202 4.91 34.16 -5.91
C GLY A 202 5.27 33.78 -7.34
N SER A 203 5.94 32.63 -7.52
CA SER A 203 6.33 32.13 -8.84
C SER A 203 5.13 32.00 -9.78
N PRO A 204 5.28 32.17 -11.10
CA PRO A 204 4.18 32.01 -12.05
C PRO A 204 3.48 30.65 -11.92
N ALA A 205 2.16 30.62 -12.15
CA ALA A 205 1.33 29.42 -11.94
C ALA A 205 1.83 28.18 -12.71
N HIS A 206 2.37 28.36 -13.92
CA HIS A 206 2.91 27.24 -14.71
C HIS A 206 4.14 26.60 -14.03
N VAL A 207 5.02 27.41 -13.45
CA VAL A 207 6.22 26.93 -12.73
C VAL A 207 5.81 26.21 -11.45
N GLN A 208 4.82 26.72 -10.72
CA GLN A 208 4.29 26.06 -9.53
C GLN A 208 3.73 24.67 -9.86
N MET A 209 2.98 24.54 -10.96
CA MET A 209 2.46 23.25 -11.43
C MET A 209 3.58 22.25 -11.77
N GLU A 210 4.69 22.71 -12.37
CA GLU A 210 5.85 21.86 -12.65
C GLU A 210 6.51 21.35 -11.36
N PHE A 211 6.67 22.19 -10.33
CA PHE A 211 7.20 21.76 -9.04
C PHE A 211 6.26 20.77 -8.33
N GLU A 212 4.94 21.00 -8.39
CA GLU A 212 3.94 20.07 -7.86
C GLU A 212 3.96 18.72 -8.58
N ASP A 213 4.07 18.72 -9.90
CA ASP A 213 4.13 17.50 -10.70
C ASP A 213 5.41 16.70 -10.43
N LEU A 214 6.54 17.40 -10.20
CA LEU A 214 7.78 16.77 -9.78
C LEU A 214 7.64 16.14 -8.39
N LEU A 215 7.05 16.85 -7.42
CA LEU A 215 6.79 16.31 -6.08
C LEU A 215 5.89 15.05 -6.16
N GLN A 216 4.82 15.13 -6.94
CA GLN A 216 3.90 14.02 -7.18
C GLN A 216 4.62 12.81 -7.81
N TYR A 217 5.53 13.03 -8.76
CA TYR A 217 6.37 11.99 -9.33
C TYR A 217 7.27 11.31 -8.29
N HIS A 218 7.96 12.08 -7.44
CA HIS A 218 8.84 11.52 -6.42
C HIS A 218 8.08 10.71 -5.36
N VAL A 219 6.92 11.20 -4.91
CA VAL A 219 6.05 10.47 -3.97
C VAL A 219 5.46 9.22 -4.62
N ALA A 220 5.07 9.29 -5.90
CA ALA A 220 4.54 8.15 -6.62
C ALA A 220 5.57 7.03 -6.77
N THR A 221 6.77 7.37 -7.28
CA THR A 221 7.88 6.41 -7.52
C THR A 221 8.51 5.87 -6.23
N TYR A 222 8.34 6.55 -5.09
CA TYR A 222 8.70 6.02 -3.77
C TYR A 222 7.82 4.82 -3.36
N MET A 223 6.51 4.91 -3.62
CA MET A 223 5.57 3.83 -3.31
C MET A 223 5.63 2.72 -4.36
N ASP A 224 5.62 3.10 -5.64
CA ASP A 224 5.60 2.19 -6.79
C ASP A 224 6.41 2.79 -7.94
N ASN A 225 7.54 2.17 -8.28
CA ASN A 225 8.41 2.64 -9.37
C ASN A 225 8.06 2.03 -10.73
N ASP A 226 7.09 1.12 -10.78
CA ASP A 226 6.67 0.40 -11.98
C ASP A 226 5.28 0.91 -12.44
N ILE A 227 5.20 2.23 -12.65
CA ILE A 227 3.98 2.93 -13.07
C ILE A 227 3.98 3.04 -14.59
N ALA A 228 2.95 2.48 -15.23
CA ALA A 228 2.80 2.53 -16.68
C ALA A 228 2.71 3.98 -17.19
N GLY A 229 3.49 4.29 -18.24
CA GLY A 229 3.52 5.61 -18.87
C GLY A 229 4.34 6.67 -18.14
N MET A 230 5.04 6.32 -17.06
CA MET A 230 6.00 7.20 -16.38
C MET A 230 7.42 6.64 -16.50
N PRO A 231 8.46 7.50 -16.62
CA PRO A 231 9.83 7.04 -16.55
C PRO A 231 10.12 6.45 -15.15
N ALA A 232 10.91 5.38 -15.11
CA ALA A 232 11.34 4.80 -13.84
C ALA A 232 12.35 5.72 -13.14
N ALA A 233 12.21 5.88 -11.82
CA ALA A 233 13.22 6.56 -11.03
C ALA A 233 14.49 5.72 -10.96
N LEU A 234 15.60 6.30 -11.40
CA LEU A 234 16.93 5.69 -11.40
C LEU A 234 17.79 6.27 -10.28
N GLN A 235 18.65 5.43 -9.72
CA GLN A 235 19.74 5.86 -8.85
C GLN A 235 20.84 6.52 -9.71
N LYS A 236 21.79 7.22 -9.07
CA LYS A 236 22.97 7.80 -9.76
C LYS A 236 23.76 6.79 -10.62
N SER A 237 23.69 5.51 -10.28
CA SER A 237 24.30 4.39 -11.01
C SER A 237 23.50 3.91 -12.22
N GLY A 238 22.34 4.51 -12.53
CA GLY A 238 21.43 4.06 -13.59
C GLY A 238 20.55 2.86 -13.21
N ARG A 239 20.75 2.25 -12.03
CA ARG A 239 19.88 1.18 -11.53
C ARG A 239 18.51 1.73 -11.09
N PRO A 240 17.39 1.08 -11.42
CA PRO A 240 16.08 1.46 -10.88
C PRO A 240 16.02 1.39 -9.36
N VAL A 241 15.45 2.42 -8.74
CA VAL A 241 15.25 2.51 -7.29
C VAL A 241 14.23 1.45 -6.84
N LYS A 242 14.56 0.68 -5.80
CA LYS A 242 13.64 -0.32 -5.22
C LYS A 242 12.60 0.33 -4.31
N ALA A 243 11.44 0.65 -4.89
CA ALA A 243 10.25 1.15 -4.20
C ALA A 243 9.64 0.15 -3.20
N ILE A 244 8.73 0.64 -2.33
CA ILE A 244 8.07 -0.17 -1.30
C ILE A 244 7.30 -1.35 -1.90
N ARG A 245 6.50 -1.13 -2.95
CA ARG A 245 5.73 -2.20 -3.60
C ARG A 245 6.63 -3.31 -4.17
N ALA A 246 7.78 -2.93 -4.73
CA ALA A 246 8.76 -3.87 -5.28
C ALA A 246 9.41 -4.74 -4.18
N ARG A 247 9.52 -4.24 -2.94
CA ARG A 247 10.00 -5.03 -1.79
C ARG A 247 8.97 -6.06 -1.33
N LEU A 248 7.68 -5.78 -1.49
CA LEU A 248 6.60 -6.66 -1.05
C LEU A 248 6.26 -7.74 -2.07
N LYS A 249 6.16 -7.37 -3.35
CA LYS A 249 5.82 -8.26 -4.47
C LYS A 249 7.05 -9.02 -4.99
N GLY A 250 6.81 -10.15 -5.66
CA GLY A 250 7.83 -10.87 -6.43
C GLY A 250 8.28 -12.16 -5.75
N LYS A 251 9.13 -12.92 -6.44
CA LYS A 251 9.65 -14.20 -5.94
C LYS A 251 10.54 -13.99 -4.71
N GLU A 252 11.40 -12.96 -4.77
CA GLU A 252 12.29 -12.54 -3.67
C GLU A 252 11.67 -11.44 -2.79
N GLY A 253 10.40 -11.10 -3.01
CA GLY A 253 9.70 -10.11 -2.18
C GLY A 253 9.37 -10.67 -0.80
N ARG A 254 9.09 -9.79 0.16
CA ARG A 254 8.84 -10.17 1.56
C ARG A 254 7.73 -11.21 1.74
N LEU A 255 6.64 -11.11 0.97
CA LEU A 255 5.50 -12.02 1.14
C LEU A 255 5.88 -13.48 0.81
N ARG A 256 6.52 -13.71 -0.35
CA ARG A 256 6.88 -15.07 -0.78
C ARG A 256 8.22 -15.52 -0.19
N GLY A 257 9.23 -14.66 -0.22
CA GLY A 257 10.60 -15.00 0.15
C GLY A 257 10.92 -14.92 1.65
N ASN A 258 10.09 -14.26 2.47
CA ASN A 258 10.35 -14.14 3.90
C ASN A 258 9.22 -14.71 4.77
N LEU A 259 7.96 -14.55 4.35
CA LEU A 259 6.80 -15.03 5.12
C LEU A 259 6.39 -16.46 4.73
N MET A 260 6.32 -16.78 3.43
CA MET A 260 5.92 -18.14 2.98
C MET A 260 7.06 -19.16 2.98
N GLY A 261 8.29 -18.73 2.73
CA GLY A 261 9.46 -19.61 2.71
C GLY A 261 10.67 -18.88 3.23
N LYS A 262 11.02 -19.11 4.50
CA LYS A 262 12.19 -18.51 5.13
C LYS A 262 13.35 -19.49 5.14
N ARG A 263 14.58 -18.97 5.12
CA ARG A 263 15.74 -19.77 5.49
C ARG A 263 15.62 -20.17 6.96
N VAL A 264 15.85 -21.45 7.23
CA VAL A 264 15.76 -22.03 8.56
C VAL A 264 17.15 -22.46 9.03
N ASP A 265 17.42 -22.20 10.30
CA ASP A 265 18.61 -22.72 10.97
C ASP A 265 18.41 -24.22 11.29
N PHE A 266 19.48 -24.90 11.71
CA PHE A 266 19.47 -26.34 12.05
C PHE A 266 19.04 -27.28 10.90
N SER A 267 19.40 -26.93 9.67
CA SER A 267 19.20 -27.78 8.49
C SER A 267 20.51 -28.05 7.76
N ALA A 268 20.60 -29.20 7.09
CA ALA A 268 21.73 -29.56 6.25
C ALA A 268 21.23 -30.24 4.97
N ARG A 269 22.03 -30.16 3.90
CA ARG A 269 21.74 -30.80 2.61
C ARG A 269 23.00 -31.47 2.08
N THR A 270 22.87 -32.72 1.65
CA THR A 270 23.91 -33.49 0.98
C THR A 270 23.30 -34.39 -0.11
N VAL A 271 24.13 -34.99 -0.96
CA VAL A 271 23.72 -35.97 -1.97
C VAL A 271 23.32 -37.28 -1.28
N ILE A 272 22.30 -37.95 -1.82
CA ILE A 272 21.80 -39.24 -1.32
C ILE A 272 22.51 -40.43 -1.96
N THR A 273 22.65 -41.53 -1.23
CA THR A 273 23.15 -42.82 -1.72
C THR A 273 22.36 -43.93 -1.03
N GLY A 274 22.01 -44.99 -1.75
CA GLY A 274 21.24 -46.12 -1.18
C GLY A 274 22.13 -47.05 -0.37
N ASP A 275 21.64 -47.50 0.79
CA ASP A 275 22.29 -48.51 1.64
C ASP A 275 21.26 -49.59 2.01
N PRO A 276 21.48 -50.86 1.61
CA PRO A 276 20.54 -51.95 1.90
C PRO A 276 20.54 -52.41 3.35
N ASN A 277 21.49 -51.96 4.17
CA ASN A 277 21.60 -52.38 5.58
C ASN A 277 20.81 -51.48 6.54
N LEU A 278 20.19 -50.40 6.05
CA LEU A 278 19.39 -49.48 6.86
C LEU A 278 17.92 -49.90 6.86
N SER A 279 17.28 -49.73 8.02
CA SER A 279 15.85 -49.93 8.18
C SER A 279 15.05 -48.85 7.43
N LEU A 280 13.77 -49.10 7.16
CA LEU A 280 12.91 -48.17 6.39
C LEU A 280 12.77 -46.78 7.03
N ASP A 281 12.84 -46.72 8.36
CA ASP A 281 12.73 -45.52 9.18
C ASP A 281 14.10 -44.87 9.52
N GLU A 282 15.20 -45.45 9.06
CA GLU A 282 16.55 -44.96 9.33
C GLU A 282 17.10 -44.10 8.19
N VAL A 283 17.96 -43.15 8.56
CA VAL A 283 18.70 -42.32 7.60
C VAL A 283 20.16 -42.20 8.02
N GLY A 284 21.06 -42.55 7.11
CA GLY A 284 22.50 -42.40 7.33
C GLY A 284 22.90 -40.92 7.35
N VAL A 285 23.34 -40.43 8.53
CA VAL A 285 23.83 -39.06 8.68
C VAL A 285 25.36 -39.04 8.76
N PRO A 286 26.06 -38.35 7.85
CA PRO A 286 27.51 -38.20 7.92
C PRO A 286 27.97 -37.57 9.25
N ARG A 287 29.07 -38.07 9.82
CA ARG A 287 29.64 -37.53 11.07
C ARG A 287 29.96 -36.03 10.99
N SER A 288 30.29 -35.51 9.80
CA SER A 288 30.50 -34.06 9.58
C SER A 288 29.24 -33.23 9.83
N ILE A 289 28.08 -33.71 9.38
CA ILE A 289 26.77 -33.07 9.60
C ILE A 289 26.32 -33.27 11.04
N ALA A 290 26.46 -34.48 11.58
CA ALA A 290 26.09 -34.80 12.96
C ALA A 290 26.89 -33.99 14.00
N ARG A 291 28.17 -33.69 13.73
CA ARG A 291 28.98 -32.76 14.54
C ARG A 291 28.56 -31.30 14.38
N THR A 292 27.81 -30.96 13.33
CA THR A 292 27.42 -29.58 13.04
C THR A 292 26.05 -29.23 13.62
N LEU A 293 25.07 -30.08 13.38
CA LEU A 293 23.72 -29.94 13.90
C LEU A 293 23.68 -30.26 15.40
N THR A 294 22.90 -29.49 16.15
CA THR A 294 22.78 -29.65 17.61
C THR A 294 21.31 -29.69 18.00
N TYR A 295 20.99 -30.45 19.03
CA TYR A 295 19.68 -30.49 19.65
C TYR A 295 19.76 -29.94 21.08
N PRO A 296 18.93 -28.95 21.46
CA PRO A 296 18.91 -28.44 22.82
C PRO A 296 18.19 -29.43 23.75
N GLU A 297 18.96 -30.13 24.59
CA GLU A 297 18.42 -31.03 25.61
C GLU A 297 18.52 -30.38 27.00
N THR A 298 17.42 -30.31 27.74
CA THR A 298 17.39 -29.77 29.10
C THR A 298 17.99 -30.77 30.07
N VAL A 299 18.86 -30.29 30.97
CA VAL A 299 19.47 -31.13 32.01
C VAL A 299 18.39 -31.58 33.00
N THR A 300 18.34 -32.88 33.24
CA THR A 300 17.49 -33.56 34.22
C THR A 300 18.35 -34.49 35.07
N PRO A 301 17.88 -34.92 36.24
CA PRO A 301 18.62 -35.89 37.07
C PRO A 301 18.94 -37.20 36.35
N TYR A 302 18.18 -37.57 35.31
CA TYR A 302 18.35 -38.83 34.58
C TYR A 302 19.40 -38.77 33.46
N ASN A 303 19.62 -37.60 32.85
CA ASN A 303 20.53 -37.44 31.72
C ASN A 303 21.83 -36.69 32.09
N ILE A 304 21.99 -36.27 33.35
CA ILE A 304 23.12 -35.46 33.80
C ILE A 304 24.47 -36.12 33.50
N ASP A 305 24.63 -37.41 33.81
CA ASP A 305 25.90 -38.13 33.60
C ASP A 305 26.23 -38.25 32.11
N LYS A 306 25.20 -38.55 31.30
CA LYS A 306 25.33 -38.63 29.83
C LYS A 306 25.71 -37.28 29.23
N LEU A 307 25.01 -36.21 29.59
CA LEU A 307 25.27 -34.88 29.08
C LEU A 307 26.65 -34.38 29.53
N HIS A 308 27.06 -34.68 30.76
CA HIS A 308 28.39 -34.35 31.26
C HIS A 308 29.49 -35.04 30.43
N ALA A 309 29.34 -36.31 30.09
CA ALA A 309 30.28 -37.01 29.20
C ALA A 309 30.33 -36.39 27.78
N LEU A 310 29.19 -35.98 27.22
CA LEU A 310 29.15 -35.31 25.91
C LEU A 310 29.86 -33.94 25.93
N VAL A 311 29.77 -33.21 27.06
CA VAL A 311 30.50 -31.95 27.25
C VAL A 311 31.99 -32.20 27.38
N GLN A 312 32.42 -33.24 28.09
CA GLN A 312 33.83 -33.62 28.22
C GLN A 312 34.48 -33.99 26.87
N ASN A 313 33.76 -34.72 26.01
CA ASN A 313 34.22 -35.05 24.66
C ASN A 313 34.34 -33.80 23.76
N GLY A 314 33.56 -32.76 24.06
CA GLY A 314 33.61 -31.47 23.39
C GLY A 314 33.07 -31.48 21.95
N PRO A 315 33.35 -30.43 21.16
CA PRO A 315 32.68 -30.17 19.88
C PRO A 315 33.28 -30.90 18.67
N ASN A 316 34.46 -31.51 18.81
CA ASN A 316 35.22 -32.08 17.68
C ASN A 316 35.04 -33.60 17.56
N GLU A 317 34.69 -34.28 18.65
CA GLU A 317 34.48 -35.71 18.70
C GLU A 317 32.99 -36.04 18.72
N HIS A 318 32.61 -37.20 18.18
CA HIS A 318 31.23 -37.68 18.19
C HIS A 318 31.20 -39.01 18.95
N PRO A 319 30.32 -39.19 19.96
CA PRO A 319 29.29 -38.25 20.47
C PRO A 319 29.85 -37.08 21.31
N GLY A 320 29.34 -35.86 21.12
CA GLY A 320 29.82 -34.66 21.83
C GLY A 320 28.84 -33.49 21.81
N ALA A 321 29.20 -32.38 22.46
CA ALA A 321 28.37 -31.18 22.60
C ALA A 321 29.11 -29.91 22.15
N LYS A 322 28.37 -28.85 21.79
CA LYS A 322 28.95 -27.56 21.38
C LYS A 322 28.77 -26.42 22.37
N TYR A 323 27.59 -26.35 22.98
CA TYR A 323 27.20 -25.21 23.80
C TYR A 323 26.56 -25.69 25.09
N VAL A 324 26.88 -25.01 26.18
CA VAL A 324 26.17 -25.15 27.45
C VAL A 324 25.45 -23.83 27.70
N ILE A 325 24.13 -23.91 27.90
CA ILE A 325 23.30 -22.75 28.22
C ILE A 325 22.99 -22.83 29.71
N ARG A 326 23.42 -21.82 30.47
CA ARG A 326 23.17 -21.73 31.91
C ARG A 326 21.78 -21.16 32.20
N ALA A 327 21.34 -21.25 33.46
CA ALA A 327 20.02 -20.76 33.89
C ALA A 327 19.82 -19.26 33.67
N ASP A 328 20.89 -18.48 33.59
CA ASP A 328 20.88 -17.04 33.29
C ASP A 328 20.73 -16.74 31.78
N GLY A 329 20.67 -17.77 30.93
CA GLY A 329 20.63 -17.64 29.48
C GLY A 329 22.00 -17.37 28.84
N SER A 330 23.09 -17.35 29.63
CA SER A 330 24.44 -17.22 29.09
C SER A 330 24.83 -18.50 28.34
N ARG A 331 25.43 -18.31 27.17
CA ARG A 331 25.86 -19.40 26.28
C ARG A 331 27.37 -19.56 26.36
N VAL A 332 27.83 -20.70 26.85
CA VAL A 332 29.25 -21.06 26.88
C VAL A 332 29.57 -21.88 25.63
N ASP A 333 30.51 -21.41 24.81
CA ASP A 333 31.01 -22.14 23.64
C ASP A 333 32.19 -23.05 24.03
N LEU A 334 31.99 -24.36 23.91
CA LEU A 334 32.98 -25.38 24.29
C LEU A 334 34.21 -25.41 23.37
N ARG A 335 34.19 -24.72 22.22
CA ARG A 335 35.37 -24.58 21.36
C ARG A 335 36.44 -23.70 21.98
N HIS A 336 36.02 -22.63 22.66
CA HIS A 336 36.90 -21.62 23.21
C HIS A 336 37.06 -21.74 24.73
N HIS A 337 36.05 -22.28 25.43
CA HIS A 337 36.07 -22.49 26.87
C HIS A 337 36.06 -23.99 27.19
N LYS A 338 37.26 -24.59 27.26
CA LYS A 338 37.46 -26.03 27.56
C LYS A 338 37.20 -26.43 29.02
N ARG A 339 36.98 -25.49 29.93
CA ARG A 339 36.70 -25.74 31.36
C ARG A 339 35.49 -24.92 31.77
N ALA A 340 34.30 -25.54 31.74
CA ALA A 340 33.05 -24.95 32.18
C ALA A 340 32.29 -25.94 33.04
#